data_AF-A0A661QMK3-F1
#
_entry.id   AF-A0A661QMK3-F1
#
_cell.length_a   1.000
_cell.length_b   1.000
_cell.length_c   1.000
_cell.angle_alpha   90.00
_cell.angle_beta   90.00
_cell.angle_gamma   90.00
#
_symmetry.space_group_name_H-M   'P 1'
#
loop_
_entity.id
_entity.type
_entity.pdbx_description
1 polymer ?
#
loop_
_entity_poly.entity_id
_entity_poly.type
_entity_poly.pdbx_seq_one_letter_code
_entity_poly.pdbx_strand_id
1 'polypeptide(L)'
;MIEHILKDSLSVKDQFIRENIEKLIFLSERIAQAFTNNKKLMICGNGGSAADAQHIAAEFVNRYEMERPSLPAIALTTDTSVLTSIGNDYSFKEIFSKQIKAMGLDGDVLLAISTSGNSENVVKAVKDARD
;
A
#
# COMPACT_ATOMS: atom_id res chain seq x y z
N MET A 1 8.62 -1.11 -31.24
CA MET A 1 8.87 -1.27 -29.78
C MET A 1 7.94 -0.41 -28.95
N ILE A 2 7.98 0.93 -29.04
CA ILE A 2 7.12 1.83 -28.23
C ILE A 2 5.63 1.57 -28.47
N GLU A 3 5.19 1.49 -29.74
CA GLU A 3 3.79 1.24 -30.08
C GLU A 3 3.27 -0.08 -29.48
N HIS A 4 4.11 -1.12 -29.46
CA HIS A 4 3.75 -2.41 -28.87
C HIS A 4 3.54 -2.29 -27.35
N ILE A 5 4.47 -1.65 -26.62
CA ILE A 5 4.35 -1.42 -25.17
C ILE A 5 3.08 -0.63 -24.83
N LEU A 6 2.74 0.39 -25.64
CA LEU A 6 1.53 1.18 -25.43
C LEU A 6 0.26 0.38 -25.70
N LYS A 7 0.23 -0.44 -26.75
CA LYS A 7 -0.90 -1.36 -27.04
C LYS A 7 -1.07 -2.39 -25.92
N ASP A 8 0.02 -2.95 -25.42
CA ASP A 8 -0.01 -3.91 -24.32
C ASP A 8 -0.54 -3.24 -23.02
N SER A 9 -0.09 -2.02 -22.72
CA SER A 9 -0.59 -1.25 -21.57
C SER A 9 -2.10 -0.99 -21.64
N LEU A 10 -2.62 -0.66 -22.83
CA LEU A 10 -4.06 -0.49 -23.04
C LEU A 10 -4.82 -1.81 -22.82
N SER A 11 -4.31 -2.91 -23.39
CA SER A 11 -4.92 -4.23 -23.25
C SER A 11 -5.00 -4.67 -21.79
N VAL A 12 -3.91 -4.49 -21.02
CA VAL A 12 -3.88 -4.86 -19.60
C VAL A 12 -4.85 -4.02 -18.78
N LYS A 13 -4.99 -2.72 -19.07
CA LYS A 13 -5.95 -1.85 -18.37
C LYS A 13 -7.39 -2.27 -18.63
N ASP A 14 -7.76 -2.53 -19.88
CA ASP A 14 -9.12 -2.97 -20.23
C ASP A 14 -9.47 -4.30 -19.55
N GLN A 15 -8.57 -5.28 -19.63
CA GLN A 15 -8.74 -6.58 -18.97
C GLN A 15 -8.85 -6.44 -17.45
N PHE A 16 -7.96 -5.67 -16.82
CA PHE A 16 -7.95 -5.50 -15.37
C PHE A 16 -9.26 -4.92 -14.85
N ILE A 17 -9.81 -3.90 -15.51
CA ILE A 17 -11.09 -3.29 -15.12
C ILE A 17 -12.22 -4.31 -15.26
N ARG A 18 -12.31 -5.03 -16.39
CA ARG A 18 -13.36 -6.04 -16.59
C ARG A 18 -13.37 -7.13 -15.51
N GLU A 19 -12.18 -7.54 -15.06
CA GLU A 19 -12.03 -8.66 -14.13
C GLU A 19 -12.04 -8.24 -12.65
N ASN A 20 -11.74 -6.98 -12.33
CA ASN A 20 -11.44 -6.57 -10.94
C ASN A 20 -12.19 -5.32 -10.46
N ILE A 21 -13.11 -4.75 -11.25
CA ILE A 21 -13.82 -3.53 -10.84
C ILE A 21 -14.55 -3.68 -9.49
N GLU A 22 -15.19 -4.82 -9.24
CA GLU A 22 -15.87 -5.08 -7.97
C GLU A 22 -14.89 -5.13 -6.79
N LYS A 23 -13.68 -5.68 -7.00
CA LYS A 23 -12.63 -5.71 -5.98
C LYS A 23 -12.06 -4.32 -5.69
N LEU A 24 -11.94 -3.47 -6.73
CA LEU A 24 -11.52 -2.08 -6.56
C LEU A 24 -12.54 -1.29 -5.75
N ILE A 25 -13.83 -1.45 -6.06
CA ILE A 25 -14.92 -0.83 -5.31
C ILE A 25 -14.87 -1.29 -3.85
N PHE A 26 -14.83 -2.61 -3.63
CA PHE A 26 -14.72 -3.17 -2.28
C PHE A 26 -13.52 -2.59 -1.51
N LEU A 27 -12.32 -2.57 -2.10
CA LEU A 27 -11.13 -1.98 -1.48
C LEU A 27 -11.35 -0.50 -1.12
N SER A 28 -11.91 0.28 -2.05
CA SER A 28 -12.16 1.71 -1.84
C SER A 28 -13.15 1.96 -0.69
N GLU A 29 -14.21 1.15 -0.59
CA GLU A 29 -15.19 1.23 0.48
C GLU A 29 -14.59 0.86 1.83
N ARG A 30 -13.72 -0.17 1.89
CA ARG A 30 -13.02 -0.55 3.13
C ARG A 30 -12.09 0.56 3.62
N ILE A 31 -11.37 1.22 2.72
CA ILE A 31 -10.50 2.35 3.06
C ILE A 31 -11.33 3.55 3.53
N ALA A 32 -12.39 3.90 2.80
CA ALA A 32 -13.30 4.99 3.19
C ALA A 32 -13.92 4.74 4.57
N GLN A 33 -14.39 3.51 4.81
CA GLN A 33 -14.96 3.11 6.10
C GLN A 33 -13.95 3.23 7.25
N ALA A 34 -12.70 2.82 7.03
CA ALA A 34 -11.63 2.98 8.01
C ALA A 34 -11.47 4.45 8.42
N PHE A 35 -11.39 5.36 7.45
CA PHE A 35 -11.29 6.79 7.72
C PHE A 35 -12.50 7.35 8.48
N THR A 36 -13.72 6.97 8.10
CA THR A 36 -14.93 7.41 8.83
C THR A 36 -14.98 6.92 10.27
N ASN A 37 -14.26 5.85 10.59
CA ASN A 37 -14.15 5.27 11.93
C ASN A 37 -12.89 5.73 12.68
N ASN A 38 -12.25 6.84 12.26
CA ASN A 38 -11.01 7.38 12.82
C ASN A 38 -9.84 6.37 12.81
N LYS A 39 -9.78 5.53 11.78
CA LYS A 39 -8.71 4.57 11.52
C LYS A 39 -7.82 5.07 10.40
N LYS A 40 -6.64 4.45 10.25
CA LYS A 40 -5.63 4.85 9.27
C LYS A 40 -5.38 3.81 8.20
N LEU A 41 -4.83 4.29 7.08
CA LEU A 41 -4.32 3.47 5.99
C LEU A 41 -2.80 3.35 6.11
N MET A 42 -2.29 2.13 6.20
CA MET A 42 -0.86 1.82 6.14
C MET A 42 -0.55 1.20 4.77
N ILE A 43 0.52 1.62 4.10
CA ILE A 43 0.84 1.17 2.73
C ILE A 43 2.28 0.68 2.64
N CYS A 44 2.51 -0.48 2.02
CA CYS A 44 3.85 -1.02 1.83
C CYS A 44 4.04 -1.68 0.46
N GLY A 45 5.30 -1.75 0.03
CA GLY A 45 5.71 -2.36 -1.23
C GLY A 45 7.21 -2.21 -1.45
N ASN A 46 7.75 -2.88 -2.47
CA ASN A 46 9.18 -2.83 -2.80
C ASN A 46 9.44 -2.15 -4.16
N GLY A 47 10.56 -1.45 -4.30
CA GLY A 47 10.97 -0.84 -5.57
C GLY A 47 9.93 0.15 -6.10
N GLY A 48 9.46 -0.03 -7.33
CA GLY A 48 8.38 0.80 -7.89
C GLY A 48 7.12 0.82 -7.02
N SER A 49 6.75 -0.31 -6.43
CA SER A 49 5.61 -0.39 -5.49
C SER A 49 5.84 0.38 -4.20
N ALA A 50 7.10 0.63 -3.81
CA ALA A 50 7.41 1.51 -2.68
C ALA A 50 7.18 2.99 -3.03
N ALA A 51 7.45 3.36 -4.29
CA ALA A 51 7.14 4.68 -4.82
C ALA A 51 5.62 4.90 -4.91
N ASP A 52 4.87 3.89 -5.38
CA ASP A 52 3.40 3.92 -5.36
C ASP A 52 2.86 4.05 -3.94
N ALA A 53 3.44 3.34 -2.97
CA ALA A 53 3.02 3.41 -1.57
C ALA A 53 3.10 4.83 -0.99
N GLN A 54 4.22 5.52 -1.18
CA GLN A 54 4.38 6.90 -0.71
C GLN A 54 3.56 7.91 -1.52
N HIS A 55 3.37 7.68 -2.82
CA HIS A 55 2.51 8.53 -3.65
C HIS A 55 1.06 8.47 -3.17
N ILE A 56 0.50 7.27 -3.01
CA ILE A 56 -0.87 7.08 -2.52
C ILE A 56 -1.04 7.68 -1.11
N ALA A 57 -0.08 7.46 -0.21
CA ALA A 57 -0.13 8.04 1.14
C ALA A 57 -0.14 9.59 1.09
N ALA A 58 0.67 10.19 0.21
CA ALA A 58 0.73 11.64 0.04
C ALA A 58 -0.60 12.22 -0.46
N GLU A 59 -1.28 11.56 -1.40
CA GLU A 59 -2.60 11.98 -1.89
C GLU A 59 -3.67 11.96 -0.78
N PHE A 60 -3.56 11.03 0.18
CA PHE A 60 -4.45 10.99 1.34
C PHE A 60 -4.15 12.08 2.37
N VAL A 61 -2.87 12.27 2.71
CA VAL A 61 -2.43 13.25 3.72
C VAL A 61 -2.61 14.69 3.25
N ASN A 62 -2.29 14.98 1.98
CA ASN A 62 -2.39 16.31 1.41
C ASN A 62 -3.79 16.53 0.81
N ARG A 63 -3.94 16.24 -0.48
CA ARG A 63 -5.17 16.33 -1.28
C ARG A 63 -4.96 15.56 -2.58
N TYR A 64 -6.05 15.17 -3.22
CA TYR A 64 -6.07 14.63 -4.59
C TYR A 64 -6.78 15.65 -5.52
N GLU A 65 -7.97 15.34 -6.02
CA GLU A 65 -8.76 16.24 -6.89
C GLU A 65 -9.60 17.26 -6.11
N MET A 66 -10.24 16.83 -5.03
CA MET A 66 -11.14 17.67 -4.23
C MET A 66 -10.43 18.21 -2.99
N GLU A 67 -10.74 19.46 -2.64
CA GLU A 67 -10.32 20.04 -1.37
C GLU A 67 -11.08 19.38 -0.21
N ARG A 68 -10.36 18.85 0.77
CA ARG A 68 -10.91 18.19 1.95
C ARG A 68 -9.89 18.21 3.10
N PRO A 69 -10.31 17.97 4.36
CA PRO A 69 -9.38 17.70 5.44
C PRO A 69 -8.45 16.52 5.13
N SER A 70 -7.23 16.56 5.66
CA SER A 70 -6.25 15.47 5.57
C SER A 70 -6.80 14.15 6.10
N LEU A 71 -6.45 13.04 5.44
CA LEU A 71 -6.82 11.69 5.85
C LEU A 71 -5.57 10.95 6.36
N PRO A 72 -5.68 10.15 7.44
CA PRO A 72 -4.53 9.54 8.08
C PRO A 72 -4.00 8.35 7.26
N ALA A 73 -2.98 8.59 6.44
CA ALA A 73 -2.29 7.55 5.68
C ALA A 73 -0.78 7.59 5.94
N ILE A 74 -0.14 6.42 5.99
CA ILE A 74 1.30 6.28 6.19
C ILE A 74 1.89 5.25 5.23
N ALA A 75 2.95 5.64 4.53
CA ALA A 75 3.77 4.72 3.76
C ALA A 75 4.88 4.16 4.65
N LEU A 76 4.96 2.83 4.77
CA LEU A 76 5.95 2.14 5.59
C LEU A 76 7.33 2.06 4.91
N THR A 77 7.49 2.77 3.81
CA THR A 77 8.63 2.70 2.89
C THR A 77 9.54 3.92 2.93
N THR A 78 9.20 4.94 3.72
CA THR A 78 9.85 6.26 3.66
C THR A 78 10.89 6.48 4.76
N ASP A 79 10.67 5.93 5.96
CA ASP A 79 11.63 6.06 7.06
C ASP A 79 12.82 5.13 6.83
N THR A 80 13.87 5.67 6.21
CA THR A 80 15.07 4.91 5.89
C THR A 80 15.78 4.40 7.13
N SER A 81 15.71 5.12 8.26
CA SER A 81 16.34 4.69 9.51
C SER A 81 15.63 3.46 10.08
N VAL A 82 14.29 3.44 10.05
CA VAL A 82 13.50 2.27 10.44
C VAL A 82 13.75 1.09 9.50
N LEU A 83 13.72 1.31 8.18
CA LEU A 83 13.95 0.23 7.21
C LEU A 83 15.34 -0.39 7.33
N THR A 84 16.38 0.44 7.43
CA THR A 84 17.77 -0.03 7.45
C THR A 84 18.14 -0.65 8.79
N SER A 85 17.69 -0.08 9.92
CA SER A 85 17.92 -0.69 11.24
C SER A 85 17.25 -2.07 11.35
N ILE A 86 15.98 -2.21 10.98
CA ILE A 86 15.30 -3.51 11.00
C ILE A 86 15.95 -4.50 10.02
N GLY A 87 16.26 -4.02 8.82
CA GLY A 87 16.89 -4.83 7.78
C GLY A 87 18.25 -5.38 8.19
N ASN A 88 19.05 -4.55 8.87
CA ASN A 88 20.39 -4.88 9.37
C ASN A 88 20.36 -5.75 10.63
N ASP A 89 19.57 -5.35 11.63
CA ASP A 89 19.62 -5.96 12.97
C ASP A 89 18.80 -7.25 13.07
N TYR A 90 17.83 -7.44 12.16
CA TYR A 90 16.97 -8.63 12.15
C TYR A 90 16.94 -9.30 10.78
N SER A 91 16.18 -8.73 9.85
CA SER A 91 16.02 -9.24 8.49
C SER A 91 15.23 -8.26 7.66
N PHE A 92 15.58 -8.15 6.37
CA PHE A 92 14.78 -7.41 5.41
C PHE A 92 13.33 -7.90 5.32
N LYS A 93 13.05 -9.16 5.70
CA LYS A 93 11.70 -9.73 5.76
C LYS A 93 10.81 -9.07 6.82
N GLU A 94 11.37 -8.36 7.80
CA GLU A 94 10.62 -7.80 8.93
C GLU A 94 10.36 -6.30 8.83
N ILE A 95 10.91 -5.63 7.81
CA ILE A 95 10.95 -4.16 7.73
C ILE A 95 9.57 -3.51 7.79
N PHE A 96 8.54 -4.13 7.19
CA PHE A 96 7.17 -3.63 7.25
C PHE A 96 6.40 -4.23 8.44
N SER A 97 6.68 -5.49 8.76
CA SER A 97 6.01 -6.26 9.82
C SER A 97 6.23 -5.65 11.21
N LYS A 98 7.46 -5.23 11.54
CA LYS A 98 7.72 -4.51 12.81
C LYS A 98 7.03 -3.16 12.89
N GLN A 99 6.92 -2.44 11.78
CA GLN A 99 6.19 -1.17 11.73
C GLN A 99 4.68 -1.37 11.93
N ILE A 100 4.11 -2.42 11.34
CA ILE A 100 2.71 -2.81 11.54
C ILE A 100 2.45 -3.16 13.01
N LYS A 101 3.28 -3.99 13.62
CA LYS A 101 3.14 -4.34 15.05
C LYS A 101 3.27 -3.14 15.99
N ALA A 102 4.07 -2.14 15.61
CA ALA A 102 4.30 -0.96 16.44
C ALA A 102 3.19 0.09 16.31
N MET A 103 2.64 0.27 15.10
CA MET A 103 1.75 1.39 14.80
C MET A 103 0.32 0.97 14.45
N GLY A 104 0.10 -0.27 14.03
CA GLY A 104 -1.21 -0.78 13.63
C GLY A 104 -2.16 -0.92 14.82
N LEU A 105 -3.42 -0.59 14.60
CA LEU A 105 -4.51 -0.72 15.57
C LEU A 105 -5.70 -1.43 14.93
N ASP A 106 -6.54 -2.05 15.76
CA ASP A 106 -7.79 -2.67 15.31
C ASP A 106 -8.62 -1.72 14.46
N GLY A 107 -8.99 -2.18 13.26
CA GLY A 107 -9.78 -1.42 12.29
C GLY A 107 -8.96 -0.57 11.31
N ASP A 108 -7.64 -0.47 11.48
CA ASP A 108 -6.77 0.07 10.42
C ASP A 108 -6.74 -0.84 9.19
N VAL A 109 -6.32 -0.28 8.06
CA VAL A 109 -6.21 -1.00 6.79
C VAL A 109 -4.76 -1.04 6.34
N LEU A 110 -4.29 -2.22 5.94
CA LEU A 110 -3.04 -2.38 5.22
C LEU A 110 -3.30 -2.52 3.71
N LEU A 111 -2.72 -1.64 2.90
CA LEU A 111 -2.60 -1.80 1.46
C LEU A 111 -1.20 -2.31 1.11
N ALA A 112 -1.11 -3.59 0.76
CA ALA A 112 0.13 -4.27 0.44
C ALA A 112 0.29 -4.40 -1.09
N ILE A 113 1.38 -3.85 -1.64
CA ILE A 113 1.63 -3.79 -3.09
C ILE A 113 2.83 -4.66 -3.45
N SER A 114 2.62 -5.69 -4.27
CA SER A 114 3.67 -6.55 -4.81
C SER A 114 3.29 -7.04 -6.20
N THR A 115 4.16 -6.82 -7.19
CA THR A 115 3.94 -7.30 -8.56
C THR A 115 4.06 -8.82 -8.69
N SER A 116 4.86 -9.47 -7.85
CA SER A 116 5.06 -10.91 -7.87
C SER A 116 4.15 -11.67 -6.90
N GLY A 117 3.56 -10.97 -5.91
CA GLY A 117 2.83 -11.59 -4.80
C GLY A 117 3.69 -12.39 -3.81
N ASN A 118 5.00 -12.51 -4.08
CA ASN A 118 5.92 -13.39 -3.35
C ASN A 118 6.96 -12.62 -2.51
N SER A 119 6.85 -11.29 -2.42
CA SER A 119 7.76 -10.49 -1.60
C SER A 119 7.60 -10.83 -0.12
N GLU A 120 8.58 -11.51 0.47
CA GLU A 120 8.49 -12.07 1.83
C GLU A 120 8.19 -11.01 2.90
N ASN A 121 8.74 -9.79 2.76
CA ASN A 121 8.48 -8.68 3.67
C ASN A 121 7.04 -8.14 3.58
N VAL A 122 6.44 -8.15 2.39
CA VAL A 122 5.03 -7.79 2.16
C VAL A 122 4.12 -8.90 2.66
N VAL A 123 4.44 -10.17 2.40
CA VAL A 123 3.68 -11.33 2.91
C VAL A 123 3.67 -11.35 4.44
N LYS A 124 4.82 -11.10 5.08
CA LYS A 124 4.91 -11.03 6.54
C LYS A 124 4.10 -9.87 7.11
N ALA A 125 4.14 -8.70 6.45
CA ALA A 125 3.29 -7.57 6.79
C ALA A 125 1.79 -7.92 6.76
N VAL A 126 1.31 -8.59 5.72
CA VAL A 126 -0.10 -9.00 5.62
C VAL A 126 -0.50 -9.98 6.73
N LYS A 127 0.39 -10.91 7.11
CA LYS A 127 0.15 -11.82 8.23
C LYS A 127 0.00 -11.05 9.54
N ASP A 128 0.96 -10.18 9.86
CA ASP A 128 0.96 -9.41 11.10
C ASP A 128 -0.16 -8.36 11.17
N ALA A 129 -0.70 -7.90 10.03
CA ALA A 129 -1.84 -6.98 10.01
C ALA A 129 -3.19 -7.68 10.24
N ARG A 130 -3.22 -9.01 10.14
CA ARG A 130 -4.44 -9.81 10.36
C ARG A 130 -4.54 -10.32 11.80
N ASP A 131 -3.40 -10.53 12.44
CA ASP A 131 -3.28 -11.05 13.80
C ASP A 131 -3.52 -9.94 14.84
#